data_AF-A0A9E1ICA1-F1
#
_entry.id   AF-A0A9E1ICA1-F1
#
_cell.length_a   1.000
_cell.length_b   1.000
_cell.length_c   1.000
_cell.angle_alpha   90.00
_cell.angle_beta   90.00
_cell.angle_gamma   90.00
#
_symmetry.space_group_name_H-M   'P 1'
#
loop_
_entity.id
_entity.type
_entity.pdbx_description
1 polymer ?
#
loop_
_entity_poly.entity_id
_entity_poly.type
_entity_poly.pdbx_seq_one_letter_code
_entity_poly.pdbx_strand_id
1 'polypeptide(L)'
;MIVSCPSCEARYKINDSKIKGRGAKITCPRCTHRFVVYKQSGPSKAPAQIPDTINNLDFRDVSIRWTVRKGLGQPEKFFDLATLQALLEDGQVHLWDEISYDLNNWVPIKSLVPLETHFWDVYQKAKKGEIPPTPE
;
A
#
# COMPACT_ATOMS: atom_id res chain seq x y z
N MET A 1 -6.60 -16.37 -20.72
CA MET A 1 -5.74 -15.24 -20.30
C MET A 1 -4.31 -15.39 -20.82
N ILE A 2 -3.53 -14.31 -20.98
CA ILE A 2 -2.10 -14.36 -21.37
C ILE A 2 -1.26 -14.14 -20.10
N VAL A 3 -0.21 -14.96 -19.90
CA VAL A 3 0.71 -14.85 -18.77
C VAL A 3 2.15 -14.77 -19.27
N SER A 4 3.00 -14.07 -18.51
CA SER A 4 4.43 -13.95 -18.76
C SER A 4 5.21 -14.84 -17.79
N CYS A 5 6.20 -15.58 -18.29
CA CYS A 5 7.07 -16.39 -17.44
C CYS A 5 8.11 -15.52 -16.72
N PRO A 6 8.34 -15.67 -15.39
CA PRO A 6 9.37 -14.91 -14.68
C PRO A 6 10.80 -15.34 -15.00
N SER A 7 10.99 -16.54 -15.58
CA SER A 7 12.31 -17.10 -15.85
C SER A 7 12.82 -16.84 -17.27
N CYS A 8 11.94 -16.65 -18.24
CA CYS A 8 12.32 -16.46 -19.66
C CYS A 8 11.52 -15.38 -20.38
N GLU A 9 10.64 -14.67 -19.66
CA GLU A 9 9.78 -13.59 -20.16
C GLU A 9 8.85 -13.97 -21.33
N ALA A 10 8.76 -15.26 -21.64
CA ALA A 10 7.87 -15.76 -22.68
C ALA A 10 6.40 -15.51 -22.31
N ARG A 11 5.65 -14.95 -23.26
CA ARG A 11 4.21 -14.70 -23.15
C ARG A 11 3.44 -15.85 -23.81
N TYR A 12 2.52 -16.47 -23.09
CA TYR A 12 1.70 -17.56 -23.62
C TYR A 12 0.27 -17.54 -23.06
N LYS A 13 -0.67 -18.09 -23.81
CA LYS A 13 -2.08 -18.14 -23.43
C LYS A 13 -2.34 -19.36 -22.56
N ILE A 14 -2.91 -19.13 -21.37
CA ILE A 14 -3.40 -20.19 -20.48
C ILE A 14 -4.92 -20.16 -20.39
N ASN A 15 -5.46 -21.35 -20.17
CA ASN A 15 -6.89 -21.59 -20.02
C ASN A 15 -7.30 -21.27 -18.57
N ASP A 16 -8.03 -20.18 -18.38
CA ASP A 16 -8.45 -19.67 -17.08
C ASP A 16 -9.36 -20.63 -16.30
N SER A 17 -10.08 -21.53 -16.99
CA SER A 17 -10.86 -22.60 -16.36
C SER A 17 -10.00 -23.59 -15.54
N LYS A 18 -8.68 -23.64 -15.78
CA LYS A 18 -7.75 -24.47 -14.99
C LYS A 18 -7.24 -23.77 -13.73
N ILE A 19 -7.53 -22.49 -13.55
CA ILE A 19 -7.07 -21.71 -12.40
C ILE A 19 -8.15 -21.70 -11.33
N LYS A 20 -8.02 -22.66 -10.39
CA LYS A 20 -8.92 -22.79 -9.24
C LYS A 20 -8.44 -21.89 -8.10
N GLY A 21 -9.29 -20.95 -7.66
CA GLY A 21 -9.18 -20.16 -6.42
C GLY A 21 -7.78 -19.69 -6.01
N ARG A 22 -7.04 -20.55 -5.28
CA ARG A 22 -5.72 -20.28 -4.68
C ARG A 22 -4.55 -20.16 -5.67
N GLY A 23 -4.80 -20.28 -6.97
CA GLY A 23 -3.77 -20.19 -8.02
C GLY A 23 -3.53 -21.54 -8.71
N ALA A 24 -2.97 -21.48 -9.92
CA ALA A 24 -2.60 -22.63 -10.71
C ALA A 24 -1.08 -22.79 -10.73
N LYS A 25 -0.58 -23.98 -10.37
CA LYS A 25 0.79 -24.38 -10.68
C LYS A 25 0.87 -24.60 -12.19
N ILE A 26 1.68 -23.81 -12.87
CA ILE A 26 1.92 -23.95 -14.31
C ILE A 26 3.41 -24.16 -14.58
N THR A 27 3.68 -24.90 -15.65
CA THR A 27 5.03 -25.12 -16.15
C THR A 27 5.16 -24.38 -17.47
N CYS A 28 6.16 -23.50 -17.56
CA CYS A 28 6.42 -22.75 -18.78
C CYS A 28 6.79 -23.72 -19.92
N PRO A 29 6.16 -23.63 -21.11
CA PRO A 29 6.53 -24.47 -22.25
C PRO A 29 7.87 -24.10 -22.88
N ARG A 30 8.44 -22.94 -22.55
CA ARG A 30 9.70 -22.42 -23.13
C ARG A 30 10.93 -22.79 -22.30
N CYS A 31 10.88 -22.62 -20.98
CA CYS A 31 12.02 -22.88 -20.10
C CYS A 31 11.76 -23.97 -19.04
N THR A 32 10.57 -24.60 -19.06
CA THR A 32 10.17 -25.64 -18.09
C THR A 32 10.14 -25.15 -16.63
N HIS A 33 10.26 -23.85 -16.40
CA HIS A 33 10.15 -23.25 -15.08
C HIS A 33 8.74 -23.46 -14.52
N ARG A 34 8.66 -23.98 -13.29
CA ARG A 34 7.39 -24.25 -12.59
C ARG A 34 7.11 -23.12 -11.62
N PHE A 35 5.98 -22.43 -11.81
CA PHE A 35 5.59 -21.28 -10.99
C PHE A 35 4.08 -21.27 -10.76
N VAL A 36 3.62 -20.51 -9.78
CA VAL A 36 2.19 -20.38 -9.45
C VAL A 36 1.65 -19.09 -10.07
N VAL A 37 0.60 -19.21 -10.87
CA VAL A 37 -0.17 -18.06 -11.37
C VAL A 37 -1.45 -17.94 -10.56
N TYR A 38 -1.64 -16.79 -9.94
CA TYR A 38 -2.88 -16.44 -9.27
C TYR A 38 -3.86 -15.84 -10.28
N LYS A 39 -5.13 -16.30 -10.26
CA LYS A 39 -6.19 -15.61 -10.98
C LYS A 39 -6.30 -14.24 -10.31
N GLN A 40 -6.09 -13.15 -11.05
CA GLN A 40 -6.29 -11.81 -10.51
C GLN A 40 -7.77 -11.66 -10.14
N SER A 41 -8.09 -11.95 -8.88
CA SER A 41 -9.37 -11.68 -8.23
C SER A 41 -9.01 -11.10 -6.86
N GLY A 42 -8.65 -9.83 -6.92
CA GLY A 42 -8.05 -9.00 -5.87
C GLY A 42 -7.43 -7.83 -6.61
N PRO A 43 -7.75 -6.57 -6.25
CA PRO A 43 -7.61 -5.43 -7.14
C PRO A 43 -6.17 -5.38 -7.64
N SER A 44 -6.04 -5.57 -8.95
CA SER A 44 -4.83 -5.19 -9.65
C SER A 44 -4.52 -3.77 -9.21
N LYS A 45 -3.28 -3.50 -8.80
CA LYS A 45 -2.72 -2.17 -8.80
C LYS A 45 -2.94 -1.58 -10.20
N ALA A 46 -4.12 -1.00 -10.44
CA ALA A 46 -4.18 0.19 -11.24
C ALA A 46 -3.21 1.17 -10.56
N PRO A 47 -2.46 2.00 -11.29
CA PRO A 47 -1.99 3.22 -10.66
C PRO A 47 -3.26 3.83 -10.07
N ALA A 48 -3.36 3.84 -8.74
CA ALA A 48 -4.39 4.58 -8.10
C ALA A 48 -4.29 5.97 -8.71
N GLN A 49 -5.37 6.47 -9.32
CA GLN A 49 -5.44 7.87 -9.70
C GLN A 49 -5.45 8.60 -8.36
N ILE A 50 -4.25 8.88 -7.85
CA ILE A 50 -4.05 9.66 -6.65
C ILE A 50 -4.63 11.02 -7.02
N PRO A 51 -5.69 11.49 -6.34
CA PRO A 51 -6.24 12.80 -6.65
C PRO A 51 -5.19 13.87 -6.35
N ASP A 52 -5.14 14.93 -7.14
CA ASP A 52 -4.21 16.06 -6.91
C ASP A 52 -4.42 16.70 -5.52
N THR A 53 -5.60 16.50 -4.93
CA THR A 53 -5.96 16.96 -3.59
C THR A 53 -5.48 16.05 -2.46
N ILE A 54 -4.70 15.00 -2.72
CA ILE A 54 -4.23 14.02 -1.71
C ILE A 54 -3.58 14.68 -0.49
N ASN A 55 -2.83 15.77 -0.70
CA ASN A 55 -2.14 16.50 0.36
C ASN A 55 -3.12 17.12 1.37
N ASN A 56 -4.31 17.52 0.90
CA ASN A 56 -5.34 18.19 1.69
C ASN A 56 -6.48 17.25 2.11
N LEU A 57 -6.35 15.94 1.92
CA LEU A 57 -7.36 14.99 2.40
C LEU A 57 -7.34 14.94 3.93
N ASP A 58 -8.49 15.20 4.54
CA ASP A 58 -8.69 15.08 5.98
C ASP A 58 -9.08 13.63 6.34
N PHE A 59 -8.19 12.93 7.04
CA PHE A 59 -8.40 11.55 7.48
C PHE A 59 -9.39 11.45 8.65
N ARG A 60 -9.81 12.57 9.26
CA ARG A 60 -10.92 12.58 10.23
C ARG A 60 -12.23 12.11 9.61
N ASP A 61 -12.43 12.38 8.32
CA ASP A 61 -13.60 11.91 7.53
C ASP A 61 -13.72 10.38 7.55
N VAL A 62 -12.59 9.67 7.67
CA VAL A 62 -12.53 8.21 7.75
C VAL A 62 -12.12 7.70 9.14
N SER A 63 -12.17 8.56 10.17
CA SER A 63 -11.79 8.21 11.55
C SER A 63 -10.39 7.60 11.70
N ILE A 64 -9.46 8.03 10.84
CA ILE A 64 -8.05 7.65 10.91
C ILE A 64 -7.23 8.82 11.48
N ARG A 65 -6.37 8.51 12.45
CA ARG A 65 -5.42 9.46 13.04
C ARG A 65 -4.01 8.92 12.88
N TRP A 66 -3.18 9.66 12.15
CA TRP A 66 -1.78 9.34 11.99
C TRP A 66 -0.99 9.79 13.20
N THR A 67 -0.03 8.98 13.62
CA THR A 67 0.88 9.27 14.72
C THR A 67 2.30 8.94 14.29
N VAL A 68 3.22 9.88 14.44
CA VAL A 68 4.66 9.66 14.24
C VAL A 68 5.35 9.63 15.59
N ARG A 69 6.10 8.56 15.85
CA ARG A 69 7.02 8.48 16.99
C ARG A 69 8.41 8.90 16.53
N LYS A 70 8.89 9.98 17.13
CA LYS A 70 10.24 10.52 16.95
C LYS A 70 11.17 9.78 17.89
N GLY A 71 12.40 9.48 17.45
CA GLY A 71 13.39 8.79 18.30
C GLY A 71 13.70 9.54 19.62
N LEU A 72 13.66 10.88 19.58
CA LEU A 72 13.78 11.76 20.73
C LEU A 72 12.66 12.81 20.66
N GLY A 73 11.57 12.60 21.39
CA GLY A 73 10.45 13.55 21.44
C GLY A 73 9.11 12.90 21.79
N GLN A 74 8.08 13.74 21.91
CA GLN A 74 6.71 13.25 22.04
C GLN A 74 6.17 12.82 20.66
N PRO A 75 5.29 11.80 20.61
CA PRO A 75 4.66 11.40 19.37
C PRO A 75 3.79 12.53 18.82
N GLU A 76 3.96 12.84 17.54
CA GLU A 76 3.20 13.88 16.85
C GLU A 76 1.97 13.28 16.18
N LYS A 77 0.80 13.89 16.37
CA LYS A 77 -0.46 13.40 15.80
C LYS A 77 -0.94 14.35 14.70
N PHE A 78 -1.41 13.81 13.58
CA PHE A 78 -1.91 14.58 12.44
C PHE A 78 -2.96 13.79 11.64
N PHE A 79 -3.60 14.46 10.69
CA PHE A 79 -4.75 13.92 9.96
C PHE A 79 -4.64 14.10 8.44
N ASP A 80 -3.54 14.62 7.91
CA ASP A 80 -3.38 14.93 6.50
C ASP A 80 -1.91 14.80 6.09
N LEU A 81 -1.68 14.60 4.79
CA LEU A 81 -0.32 14.41 4.26
C LEU A 81 0.47 15.71 4.22
N ALA A 82 -0.18 16.87 4.01
CA ALA A 82 0.47 18.17 4.03
C ALA A 82 1.16 18.44 5.37
N THR A 83 0.53 18.09 6.49
CA THR A 83 1.13 18.23 7.82
C THR A 83 2.37 17.35 7.96
N LEU A 84 2.34 16.09 7.50
CA LEU A 84 3.53 15.23 7.54
C LEU A 84 4.68 15.78 6.69
N GLN A 85 4.37 16.30 5.51
CA GLN A 85 5.38 16.92 4.64
C GLN A 85 5.99 18.15 5.30
N ALA A 86 5.19 19.04 5.87
CA ALA A 86 5.67 20.22 6.59
C ALA A 86 6.57 19.84 7.77
N LEU A 87 6.24 18.78 8.53
CA LEU A 87 7.08 18.28 9.62
C LEU A 87 8.42 17.70 9.13
N LEU A 88 8.44 17.07 7.96
CA LEU A 88 9.66 16.59 7.31
C LEU A 88 10.53 17.75 6.79
N GLU A 89 9.90 18.80 6.24
CA GLU A 89 10.59 20.00 5.76
C GLU A 89 11.15 20.86 6.90
N ASP A 90 10.43 21.00 8.01
CA ASP A 90 10.87 21.71 9.22
C ASP A 90 11.95 20.92 10.00
N GLY A 91 12.15 19.64 9.67
CA GLY A 91 13.09 18.75 10.36
C GLY A 91 12.60 18.27 11.74
N GLN A 92 11.32 18.47 12.05
CA GLN A 92 10.70 17.92 13.27
C GLN A 92 10.51 16.42 13.19
N VAL A 93 10.27 15.91 11.97
CA VAL A 93 10.16 14.49 11.67
C VAL A 93 11.20 14.14 10.61
N HIS A 94 11.73 12.93 10.67
CA HIS A 94 12.71 12.41 9.74
C HIS A 94 12.20 11.15 9.06
N LEU A 95 12.75 10.83 7.89
CA LEU A 95 12.37 9.64 7.13
C LEU A 95 12.64 8.30 7.88
N TRP A 96 13.52 8.29 8.89
CA TRP A 96 13.75 7.10 9.72
C TRP A 96 12.80 7.00 10.91
N ASP A 97 12.07 8.07 11.25
CA ASP A 97 11.05 8.02 12.29
C ASP A 97 9.92 7.11 11.85
N GLU A 98 9.18 6.59 12.84
CA GLU A 98 8.17 5.59 12.61
C GLU A 98 6.78 6.19 12.70
N ILE A 99 5.92 5.82 11.76
CA ILE A 99 4.56 6.29 11.64
C ILE A 99 3.60 5.11 11.79
N SER A 100 2.45 5.36 12.40
CA SER A 100 1.37 4.40 12.58
C SER A 100 0.03 5.12 12.51
N TYR A 101 -0.99 4.44 11.98
CA TYR A 101 -2.39 4.89 12.02
C TYR A 101 -3.25 4.04 12.97
N ASP A 102 -2.72 2.93 13.47
CA ASP A 102 -3.43 1.94 14.28
C ASP A 102 -2.80 1.76 15.68
N LEU A 103 -1.72 2.50 15.98
CA LEU A 103 -0.92 2.47 17.21
C LEU A 103 -0.24 1.12 17.51
N ASN A 104 -0.47 0.09 16.69
CA ASN A 104 0.11 -1.24 16.82
C ASN A 104 1.20 -1.48 15.78
N ASN A 105 0.96 -1.09 14.52
CA ASN A 105 1.90 -1.25 13.43
C ASN A 105 2.67 0.05 13.18
N TRP A 106 3.93 0.08 13.62
CA TRP A 106 4.84 1.19 13.44
C TRP A 106 5.82 0.87 12.33
N VAL A 107 5.90 1.76 11.33
CA VAL A 107 6.76 1.56 10.16
C VAL A 107 7.58 2.82 9.88
N PRO A 108 8.86 2.71 9.47
CA PRO A 108 9.65 3.87 9.09
C PRO A 108 9.02 4.65 7.94
N ILE A 109 9.01 5.98 8.00
CA ILE A 109 8.42 6.85 6.97
C ILE A 109 9.08 6.61 5.59
N LYS A 110 10.39 6.36 5.54
CA LYS A 110 11.12 6.01 4.32
C LYS A 110 10.58 4.78 3.60
N SER A 111 9.93 3.86 4.32
CA SER A 111 9.37 2.64 3.75
C SER A 111 8.01 2.88 3.08
N LEU A 112 7.39 4.04 3.31
CA LEU A 112 6.08 4.40 2.78
C LEU A 112 6.16 5.20 1.47
N VAL A 113 7.37 5.51 0.98
CA VAL A 113 7.57 6.33 -0.22
C VAL A 113 7.14 5.53 -1.47
N PRO A 114 6.31 6.09 -2.38
CA PRO A 114 5.74 7.44 -2.36
C PRO A 114 4.60 7.58 -1.33
N LEU A 115 4.72 8.57 -0.43
CA LEU A 115 3.77 8.78 0.68
C LEU A 115 2.34 8.92 0.19
N GLU A 116 2.15 9.64 -0.92
CA GLU A 116 0.85 9.86 -1.55
C GLU A 116 0.13 8.55 -1.89
N THR A 117 0.88 7.56 -2.39
CA THR A 117 0.33 6.24 -2.74
C THR A 117 -0.13 5.50 -1.49
N HIS A 118 0.67 5.54 -0.43
CA HIS A 118 0.35 4.83 0.81
C HIS A 118 -0.84 5.47 1.53
N PHE A 119 -0.83 6.80 1.68
CA PHE A 119 -1.90 7.56 2.32
C PHE A 119 -3.22 7.36 1.59
N TRP A 120 -3.20 7.39 0.25
CA TRP A 120 -4.39 7.15 -0.55
C TRP A 120 -4.94 5.72 -0.38
N ASP A 121 -4.08 4.70 -0.37
CA ASP A 121 -4.50 3.30 -0.13
C ASP A 121 -5.17 3.14 1.25
N VAL A 122 -4.60 3.72 2.30
CA VAL A 122 -5.17 3.70 3.65
C VAL A 122 -6.51 4.42 3.69
N TYR A 123 -6.62 5.62 3.10
CA TYR A 123 -7.87 6.37 3.05
C TYR A 123 -8.98 5.58 2.34
N GLN A 124 -8.67 4.96 1.19
CA GLN A 124 -9.65 4.14 0.45
C GLN A 124 -10.10 2.92 1.25
N LYS A 125 -9.19 2.24 1.94
CA LYS A 125 -9.50 1.09 2.78
C LYS A 125 -10.34 1.47 3.99
N ALA A 126 -9.99 2.56 4.67
CA ALA A 126 -10.76 3.07 5.80
C ALA A 126 -12.18 3.48 5.37
N LYS A 127 -12.31 4.18 4.23
CA LYS A 127 -13.62 4.54 3.65
C LYS A 127 -14.49 3.33 3.30
N LYS A 128 -13.88 2.20 2.96
CA LYS A 128 -14.58 0.92 2.72
C LYS A 128 -14.86 0.11 3.99
N GLY A 129 -14.38 0.57 5.16
CA GLY A 129 -14.48 -0.17 6.43
C GLY A 129 -13.54 -1.38 6.52
N GLU A 130 -12.49 -1.44 5.70
CA GLU A 130 -11.49 -2.52 5.74
C GLU A 130 -10.45 -2.31 6.85
N ILE A 131 -10.32 -1.08 7.34
CA ILE A 131 -9.41 -0.71 8.45
C ILE A 131 -10.28 -0.20 9.61
N PRO A 132 -10.07 -0.68 10.85
CA PRO A 132 -10.78 -0.18 12.01
C PRO A 132 -10.39 1.28 12.31
N PRO A 133 -11.30 2.09 12.89
CA PRO A 133 -10.98 3.45 13.30
C PRO A 133 -9.85 3.44 14.33
N THR A 134 -9.01 4.47 14.30
CA THR A 134 -7.93 4.61 15.28
C THR A 134 -8.54 4.76 16.69
N PRO A 135 -8.10 3.96 17.69
CA PRO A 135 -8.61 4.11 19.05
C PRO A 135 -8.31 5.52 19.60
N GLU A 136 -9.26 6.05 20.39
CA GLU A 136 -9.24 7.42 20.93
C GLU A 136 -8.06 7.68 21.89
#